data_AF-A0A2T7NDN4-F1
#
_entry.id   AF-A0A2T7NDN4-F1
#
_cell.length_a   1.000
_cell.length_b   1.000
_cell.length_c   1.000
_cell.angle_alpha   90.00
_cell.angle_beta   90.00
_cell.angle_gamma   90.00
#
_symmetry.space_group_name_H-M   'P 1'
#
loop_
_entity.id
_entity.type
_entity.pdbx_description
1 polymer ?
#
loop_
_entity_poly.entity_id
_entity_poly.type
_entity_poly.pdbx_seq_one_letter_code
_entity_poly.pdbx_strand_id
1 'polypeptide(L)'
;MVALSLFVGVASTFTIHNVFERSKAEIPRLKDAASRIINLALKGPSQNQTYNRLANFTDKFGSRLTGSQNLENAIDYMVDALQKDGLKAYTEPVTVPHWVRGNESAELITPRWHPMAMLGLGYSIGTPPEGITAEALVVRSFDELHERASEAKGKIVVYDEDFVSYGVTVDYRSRGAVEGAKVGAVATLIRSVTAFSLYSPHTGMQDYEMECPKFPQPV
;
A
#
# COMPACT_ATOMS: atom_id res chain seq x y z
N MET A 1 42.01 -25.40 20.25
CA MET A 1 40.98 -24.35 20.39
C MET A 1 39.61 -24.87 19.92
N VAL A 2 39.09 -25.95 20.56
CA VAL A 2 37.86 -26.66 20.14
C VAL A 2 36.83 -26.78 21.28
N ALA A 3 37.07 -26.13 22.43
CA ALA A 3 36.19 -26.27 23.60
C ALA A 3 35.06 -25.22 23.72
N LEU A 4 35.00 -24.22 22.82
CA LEU A 4 34.03 -23.11 22.95
C LEU A 4 32.74 -23.27 22.11
N SER A 5 32.71 -24.23 21.17
CA SER A 5 31.58 -24.39 20.24
C SER A 5 30.46 -25.31 20.76
N LEU A 6 30.68 -26.09 21.83
CA LEU A 6 29.63 -26.94 22.42
C LEU A 6 28.74 -26.21 23.45
N PHE A 7 29.26 -25.19 24.15
CA PHE A 7 28.50 -24.51 25.20
C PHE A 7 27.38 -23.60 24.68
N VAL A 8 27.57 -23.00 23.50
CA VAL A 8 26.54 -22.14 22.86
C VAL A 8 25.41 -22.98 22.25
N GLY A 9 25.72 -24.16 21.72
CA GLY A 9 24.73 -25.09 21.16
C GLY A 9 23.78 -25.64 22.23
N VAL A 10 24.31 -26.07 23.38
CA VAL A 10 23.50 -26.68 24.46
C VAL A 10 22.57 -25.65 25.11
N ALA A 11 23.03 -24.42 25.37
CA ALA A 11 22.20 -23.35 25.94
C ALA A 11 21.04 -22.92 25.01
N SER A 12 21.28 -22.90 23.69
CA SER A 12 20.26 -22.60 22.69
C SER A 12 19.20 -23.71 22.58
N THR A 13 19.61 -24.99 22.52
CA THR A 13 18.67 -26.12 22.54
C THR A 13 17.90 -26.24 23.86
N PHE A 14 18.53 -25.93 25.01
CA PHE A 14 17.86 -25.97 26.31
C PHE A 14 16.82 -24.85 26.42
N THR A 15 17.11 -23.66 25.89
CA THR A 15 16.17 -22.53 25.86
C THR A 15 14.98 -22.79 24.92
N ILE A 16 15.23 -23.33 23.72
CA ILE A 16 14.16 -23.71 22.76
C ILE A 16 13.30 -24.85 23.31
N HIS A 17 13.91 -25.86 23.94
CA HIS A 17 13.18 -26.95 24.59
C HIS A 17 12.31 -26.45 25.74
N ASN A 18 12.81 -25.53 26.56
CA ASN A 18 12.05 -24.97 27.68
C ASN A 18 10.90 -24.05 27.23
N VAL A 19 11.08 -23.30 26.13
CA VAL A 19 10.01 -22.55 25.48
C VAL A 19 8.96 -23.50 24.90
N PHE A 20 9.38 -24.55 24.19
CA PHE A 20 8.47 -25.53 23.59
C PHE A 20 7.67 -26.32 24.63
N GLU A 21 8.31 -26.75 25.72
CA GLU A 21 7.63 -27.45 26.82
C GLU A 21 6.72 -26.51 27.64
N ARG A 22 7.10 -25.24 27.84
CA ARG A 22 6.17 -24.22 28.37
C ARG A 22 4.96 -24.03 27.46
N SER A 23 5.17 -23.89 26.15
CA SER A 23 4.08 -23.79 25.18
C SER A 23 3.17 -25.01 25.21
N LYS A 24 3.70 -26.24 25.28
CA LYS A 24 2.90 -27.47 25.43
C LYS A 24 2.04 -27.48 26.69
N ALA A 25 2.53 -26.95 27.81
CA ALA A 25 1.79 -26.88 29.07
C ALA A 25 0.75 -25.73 29.09
N GLU A 26 0.95 -24.70 28.29
CA GLU A 26 0.14 -23.48 28.23
C GLU A 26 -0.97 -23.57 27.17
N ILE A 27 -0.73 -24.25 26.03
CA ILE A 27 -1.70 -24.47 24.95
C ILE A 27 -3.02 -25.10 25.45
N PRO A 28 -3.04 -26.14 26.30
CA PRO A 28 -4.27 -26.68 26.87
C PRO A 28 -5.03 -25.69 27.75
N ARG A 29 -4.33 -24.79 28.44
CA ARG A 29 -4.94 -23.75 29.31
C ARG A 29 -5.53 -22.61 28.49
N LEU A 30 -4.88 -22.23 27.40
CA LEU A 30 -5.36 -21.21 26.48
C LEU A 30 -6.51 -21.71 25.61
N LYS A 31 -6.65 -23.03 25.42
CA LYS A 31 -7.71 -23.63 24.63
C LYS A 31 -9.10 -23.25 25.14
N ASP A 32 -9.32 -23.24 26.45
CA ASP A 32 -10.62 -22.84 27.03
C ASP A 32 -10.90 -21.35 26.78
N ALA A 33 -9.94 -20.48 27.11
CA ALA A 33 -10.05 -19.04 26.88
C ALA A 33 -10.28 -18.69 25.40
N ALA A 34 -9.51 -19.30 24.49
CA ALA A 34 -9.68 -19.14 23.05
C ALA A 34 -11.06 -19.63 22.60
N SER A 35 -11.52 -20.79 23.08
CA SER A 35 -12.85 -21.31 22.76
C SER A 35 -13.96 -20.37 23.23
N ARG A 36 -13.80 -19.78 24.42
CA ARG A 36 -14.74 -18.78 24.95
C ARG A 36 -14.78 -17.52 24.10
N ILE A 37 -13.63 -17.00 23.67
CA ILE A 37 -13.56 -15.82 22.79
C ILE A 37 -14.19 -16.12 21.42
N ILE A 38 -13.86 -17.26 20.82
CA ILE A 38 -14.44 -17.69 19.54
C ILE A 38 -15.95 -17.84 19.67
N ASN A 39 -16.44 -18.51 20.72
CA ASN A 39 -17.88 -18.67 20.94
C ASN A 39 -18.57 -17.34 21.19
N LEU A 40 -17.97 -16.42 21.95
CA LEU A 40 -18.49 -15.07 22.17
C LEU A 40 -18.70 -14.33 20.84
N ALA A 41 -17.72 -14.40 19.94
CA ALA A 41 -17.76 -13.72 18.64
C ALA A 41 -18.67 -14.41 17.60
N LEU A 42 -18.76 -15.74 17.61
CA LEU A 42 -19.50 -16.49 16.57
C LEU A 42 -20.94 -16.83 16.95
N LYS A 43 -21.21 -17.10 18.23
CA LYS A 43 -22.51 -17.63 18.72
C LYS A 43 -23.04 -16.92 19.96
N GLY A 44 -22.22 -16.10 20.60
CA GLY A 44 -22.54 -15.40 21.83
C GLY A 44 -23.14 -14.02 21.57
N PRO A 45 -23.25 -13.20 22.62
CA PRO A 45 -23.86 -11.87 22.53
C PRO A 45 -23.11 -10.88 21.62
N SER A 46 -21.85 -11.15 21.27
CA SER A 46 -21.06 -10.33 20.35
C SER A 46 -21.14 -10.79 18.89
N GLN A 47 -22.05 -11.71 18.56
CA GLN A 47 -22.26 -12.15 17.19
C GLN A 47 -22.55 -10.94 16.27
N ASN A 48 -21.91 -10.92 15.11
CA ASN A 48 -21.98 -9.83 14.11
C ASN A 48 -21.49 -8.46 14.57
N GLN A 49 -21.04 -8.30 15.82
CA GLN A 49 -20.63 -7.01 16.37
C GLN A 49 -19.48 -6.39 15.56
N THR A 50 -18.46 -7.17 15.21
CA THR A 50 -17.31 -6.70 14.41
C THR A 50 -17.74 -6.22 13.03
N TYR A 51 -18.60 -6.99 12.35
CA TYR A 51 -19.11 -6.61 11.02
C TYR A 51 -19.93 -5.32 11.10
N ASN A 52 -20.87 -5.23 12.04
CA ASN A 52 -21.72 -4.05 12.18
C ASN A 52 -20.91 -2.80 12.57
N ARG A 53 -19.89 -2.95 13.43
CA ARG A 53 -19.00 -1.84 13.78
C ARG A 53 -18.18 -1.39 12.58
N LEU A 54 -17.63 -2.32 11.80
CA LEU A 54 -16.89 -2.00 10.59
C LEU A 54 -17.80 -1.28 9.58
N ALA A 55 -19.00 -1.83 9.31
CA ALA A 55 -19.97 -1.24 8.39
C ALA A 55 -20.36 0.18 8.81
N ASN A 56 -20.74 0.38 10.08
CA ASN A 56 -21.06 1.70 10.60
C ASN A 56 -19.88 2.68 10.47
N PHE A 57 -18.65 2.20 10.73
CA PHE A 57 -17.45 3.03 10.64
C PHE A 57 -17.12 3.41 9.19
N THR A 58 -17.22 2.46 8.25
CA THR A 58 -16.97 2.71 6.83
C THR A 58 -18.06 3.57 6.20
N ASP A 59 -19.32 3.38 6.57
CA ASP A 59 -20.43 4.14 6.01
C ASP A 59 -20.46 5.57 6.56
N LYS A 60 -20.06 5.76 7.83
CA LYS A 60 -20.01 7.09 8.46
C LYS A 60 -18.88 7.95 7.93
N PHE A 61 -17.69 7.38 7.69
CA PHE A 61 -16.51 8.16 7.33
C PHE A 61 -16.07 7.96 5.87
N GLY A 62 -16.23 6.79 5.25
CA GLY A 62 -15.71 6.55 3.90
C GLY A 62 -14.18 6.67 3.81
N SER A 63 -13.66 7.42 2.84
CA SER A 63 -12.21 7.59 2.60
C SER A 63 -11.53 8.50 3.63
N ARG A 64 -10.44 8.03 4.24
CA ARG A 64 -9.77 8.67 5.39
C ARG A 64 -8.26 8.80 5.17
N LEU A 65 -7.85 9.48 4.10
CA LEU A 65 -6.43 9.64 3.77
C LEU A 65 -5.69 10.38 4.87
N THR A 66 -4.43 10.02 5.12
CA THR A 66 -3.54 10.72 6.05
C THR A 66 -3.52 12.23 5.80
N GLY A 67 -3.64 13.01 6.87
CA GLY A 67 -3.71 14.48 6.82
C GLY A 67 -5.08 15.07 6.45
N SER A 68 -6.09 14.24 6.17
CA SER A 68 -7.45 14.72 5.91
C SER A 68 -8.24 14.99 7.19
N GLN A 69 -9.09 16.02 7.18
CA GLN A 69 -10.02 16.30 8.30
C GLN A 69 -10.91 15.10 8.65
N ASN A 70 -11.27 14.30 7.64
CA ASN A 70 -12.12 13.14 7.84
C ASN A 70 -11.39 11.98 8.56
N LEU A 71 -10.07 11.88 8.42
CA LEU A 71 -9.28 10.96 9.26
C LEU A 71 -9.30 11.41 10.72
N GLU A 72 -9.12 12.70 11.00
CA GLU A 72 -9.18 13.25 12.37
C GLU A 72 -10.54 12.96 13.03
N ASN A 73 -11.63 13.23 12.32
CA ASN A 73 -12.99 12.92 12.80
C ASN A 73 -13.17 11.41 13.09
N ALA A 74 -12.53 10.54 12.31
CA ALA A 74 -12.60 9.10 12.49
C ALA A 74 -11.76 8.63 13.68
N ILE A 75 -10.61 9.26 13.95
CA ILE A 75 -9.77 9.01 15.13
C ILE A 75 -10.56 9.36 16.39
N ASP A 76 -11.15 10.55 16.46
CA ASP A 76 -11.95 11.00 17.60
C ASP A 76 -13.11 10.04 17.89
N TYR A 77 -13.81 9.60 16.84
CA TYR A 77 -14.86 8.61 16.96
C TYR A 77 -14.36 7.27 17.52
N MET A 78 -13.19 6.80 17.07
CA MET A 78 -12.63 5.54 17.56
C MET A 78 -12.20 5.65 19.03
N VAL A 79 -11.63 6.77 19.45
CA VAL A 79 -11.28 7.01 20.86
C VAL A 79 -12.53 6.98 21.73
N ASP A 80 -13.59 7.70 21.35
CA ASP A 80 -14.87 7.70 22.06
C ASP A 80 -15.53 6.31 22.10
N ALA A 81 -15.52 5.58 20.97
CA ALA A 81 -16.07 4.23 20.90
C ALA A 81 -15.34 3.25 21.84
N LEU A 82 -14.01 3.31 21.88
CA LEU A 82 -13.20 2.46 22.77
C LEU A 82 -13.41 2.83 24.24
N GLN A 83 -13.51 4.12 24.56
CA GLN A 83 -13.80 4.58 25.92
C GLN A 83 -15.18 4.15 26.40
N LYS A 84 -16.20 4.17 25.52
CA LYS A 84 -17.55 3.64 25.81
C LYS A 84 -17.57 2.14 26.09
N ASP A 85 -16.65 1.40 25.49
CA ASP A 85 -16.44 -0.03 25.79
C ASP A 85 -15.66 -0.27 27.10
N GLY A 86 -15.29 0.80 27.82
CA GLY A 86 -14.54 0.72 29.07
C GLY A 86 -13.03 0.54 28.89
N LEU A 87 -12.51 0.77 27.68
CA LEU A 87 -11.07 0.68 27.40
C LEU A 87 -10.38 2.03 27.64
N LYS A 88 -9.11 1.98 28.05
CA LYS A 88 -8.26 3.18 28.12
C LYS A 88 -7.74 3.50 26.72
N ALA A 89 -8.27 4.54 26.09
CA ALA A 89 -7.84 5.03 24.79
C ALA A 89 -7.43 6.51 24.84
N TYR A 90 -6.36 6.85 24.11
CA TYR A 90 -5.79 8.19 23.98
C TYR A 90 -5.12 8.33 22.61
N THR A 91 -4.83 9.57 22.19
CA THR A 91 -4.14 9.88 20.94
C THR A 91 -2.69 10.26 21.18
N GLU A 92 -1.85 10.02 20.18
CA GLU A 92 -0.44 10.46 20.15
C GLU A 92 -0.22 11.27 18.86
N PRO A 93 0.38 12.47 18.94
CA PRO A 93 0.59 13.30 17.75
C PRO A 93 1.67 12.71 16.84
N VAL A 94 1.42 12.69 15.53
CA VAL A 94 2.37 12.24 14.51
C VAL A 94 2.46 13.30 13.41
N THR A 95 3.68 13.67 13.03
CA THR A 95 3.91 14.53 11.86
C THR A 95 3.81 13.69 10.60
N VAL A 96 2.93 14.11 9.69
CA VAL A 96 2.69 13.43 8.41
C VAL A 96 2.76 14.42 7.25
N PRO A 97 3.20 13.99 6.06
CA PRO A 97 3.03 14.79 4.85
C PRO A 97 1.55 14.99 4.53
N HIS A 98 1.21 16.15 3.96
CA HIS A 98 -0.14 16.48 3.51
C HIS A 98 -0.17 16.57 1.99
N TRP A 99 -0.82 15.60 1.35
CA TRP A 99 -1.03 15.55 -0.09
C TRP A 99 -2.51 15.51 -0.40
N VAL A 100 -2.93 16.36 -1.32
CA VAL A 100 -4.31 16.48 -1.76
C VAL A 100 -4.34 16.18 -3.25
N ARG A 101 -5.13 15.18 -3.62
CA ARG A 101 -5.38 14.85 -5.02
C ARG A 101 -6.10 16.01 -5.70
N GLY A 102 -5.59 16.42 -6.86
CA GLY A 102 -6.21 17.44 -7.71
C GLY A 102 -7.20 16.86 -8.72
N ASN A 103 -7.50 17.65 -9.75
CA ASN A 103 -8.21 17.17 -10.93
C ASN A 103 -7.25 16.38 -11.81
N GLU A 104 -7.73 15.27 -12.36
CA GLU A 104 -6.90 14.34 -13.13
C GLU A 104 -7.69 13.84 -14.34
N SER A 105 -7.03 13.76 -15.50
CA SER A 105 -7.59 13.18 -16.72
C SER A 105 -6.48 12.68 -17.63
N ALA A 106 -6.78 11.65 -18.42
CA ALA A 106 -5.88 11.12 -19.43
C ALA A 106 -6.67 10.73 -20.68
N GLU A 107 -6.07 10.94 -21.84
CA GLU A 107 -6.70 10.69 -23.13
C GLU A 107 -5.67 10.12 -24.10
N LEU A 108 -6.07 9.09 -24.85
CA LEU A 108 -5.36 8.70 -26.06
C LEU A 108 -5.81 9.64 -27.19
N ILE A 109 -4.87 10.34 -27.83
CA ILE A 109 -5.17 11.30 -28.90
C ILE A 109 -5.10 10.63 -30.27
N THR A 110 -4.05 9.83 -30.50
CA THR A 110 -3.81 9.08 -31.73
C THR A 110 -3.53 7.60 -31.41
N PRO A 111 -3.84 6.65 -32.30
CA PRO A 111 -4.45 6.81 -33.63
C PRO A 111 -5.97 7.07 -33.58
N ARG A 112 -6.60 6.95 -32.41
CA ARG A 112 -8.00 7.29 -32.19
C ARG A 112 -8.15 8.03 -30.87
N TRP A 113 -9.10 8.94 -30.81
CA TRP A 113 -9.46 9.57 -29.55
C TRP A 113 -10.10 8.56 -28.60
N HIS A 114 -9.63 8.48 -27.35
CA HIS A 114 -10.22 7.66 -26.31
C HIS A 114 -9.93 8.24 -24.91
N PRO A 115 -10.95 8.59 -24.13
CA PRO A 115 -10.76 8.96 -22.74
C PRO A 115 -10.37 7.71 -21.93
N MET A 116 -9.40 7.85 -21.03
CA MET A 116 -8.91 6.75 -20.22
C MET A 116 -9.31 6.97 -18.76
N ALA A 117 -9.82 5.91 -18.12
CA ALA A 117 -9.91 5.90 -16.67
C ALA A 117 -8.48 5.91 -16.10
N MET A 118 -8.19 6.91 -15.27
CA MET A 118 -6.88 7.07 -14.65
C MET A 118 -7.02 7.56 -13.21
N LEU A 119 -6.02 7.28 -12.38
CA LEU A 119 -5.95 7.78 -11.01
C LEU A 119 -4.51 8.04 -10.60
N GLY A 120 -4.18 9.25 -10.15
CA GLY A 120 -2.83 9.59 -9.69
C GLY A 120 -2.33 8.68 -8.57
N LEU A 121 -1.04 8.36 -8.57
CA LEU A 121 -0.42 7.73 -7.42
C LEU A 121 -0.24 8.73 -6.28
N GLY A 122 -0.24 8.22 -5.04
CA GLY A 122 -0.02 9.02 -3.84
C GLY A 122 1.31 9.75 -3.92
N TYR A 123 1.29 11.05 -3.64
CA TYR A 123 2.41 11.99 -3.84
C TYR A 123 2.77 12.35 -5.27
N SER A 124 2.08 11.82 -6.29
CA SER A 124 2.28 12.30 -7.66
C SER A 124 2.16 13.82 -7.70
N ILE A 125 3.12 14.46 -8.35
CA ILE A 125 3.04 15.90 -8.61
C ILE A 125 2.03 16.18 -9.73
N GLY A 126 1.51 17.40 -9.76
CA GLY A 126 0.63 17.86 -10.84
C GLY A 126 1.41 18.05 -12.15
N THR A 127 0.71 17.91 -13.27
CA THR A 127 1.22 18.36 -14.58
C THR A 127 1.32 19.88 -14.64
N PRO A 128 2.09 20.45 -15.58
CA PRO A 128 1.97 21.86 -15.94
C PRO A 128 0.52 22.26 -16.27
N PRO A 129 0.14 23.55 -16.16
CA PRO A 129 -1.22 24.02 -16.45
C PRO A 129 -1.72 23.65 -17.87
N GLU A 130 -0.81 23.57 -18.84
CA GLU A 130 -1.07 23.18 -20.22
C GLU A 130 -1.21 21.66 -20.42
N GLY A 131 -0.98 20.86 -19.38
CA GLY A 131 -0.95 19.41 -19.43
C GLY A 131 0.36 18.86 -20.03
N ILE A 132 0.41 17.55 -20.23
CA ILE A 132 1.51 16.87 -20.92
C ILE A 132 0.91 16.11 -22.10
N THR A 133 1.38 16.42 -23.31
CA THR A 133 1.10 15.63 -24.52
C THR A 133 2.42 15.14 -25.09
N ALA A 134 2.61 13.83 -25.11
CA ALA A 134 3.78 13.22 -25.73
C ALA A 134 3.46 11.82 -26.25
N GLU A 135 4.37 11.26 -27.04
CA GLU A 135 4.26 9.87 -27.48
C GLU A 135 4.37 8.91 -26.31
N ALA A 136 3.67 7.77 -26.39
CA ALA A 136 3.77 6.70 -25.41
C ALA A 136 4.89 5.71 -25.80
N LEU A 137 5.70 5.31 -24.83
CA LEU A 137 6.65 4.20 -24.93
C LEU A 137 6.19 3.08 -24.01
N VAL A 138 5.69 1.98 -24.58
CA VAL A 138 5.28 0.81 -23.81
C VAL A 138 6.50 -0.09 -23.56
N VAL A 139 6.69 -0.49 -22.30
CA VAL A 139 7.73 -1.42 -21.86
C VAL A 139 7.14 -2.42 -20.85
N ARG A 140 7.68 -3.63 -20.78
CA ARG A 140 7.24 -4.70 -19.88
C ARG A 140 8.12 -4.85 -18.64
N SER A 141 9.28 -4.19 -18.61
CA SER A 141 10.16 -4.19 -17.44
C SER A 141 11.03 -2.93 -17.31
N PHE A 142 11.61 -2.74 -16.13
CA PHE A 142 12.65 -1.71 -15.94
C PHE A 142 13.91 -2.02 -16.76
N ASP A 143 14.29 -3.29 -16.90
CA ASP A 143 15.40 -3.67 -17.76
C ASP A 143 15.15 -3.25 -19.22
N GLU A 144 13.95 -3.50 -19.75
CA GLU A 144 13.56 -3.05 -21.08
C GLU A 144 13.59 -1.52 -21.19
N LEU A 145 13.10 -0.81 -20.16
CA LEU A 145 13.16 0.65 -20.13
C LEU A 145 14.60 1.17 -20.25
N HIS A 146 15.54 0.56 -19.53
CA HIS A 146 16.94 0.96 -19.55
C HIS A 146 17.63 0.59 -20.86
N GLU A 147 17.34 -0.58 -21.43
CA GLU A 147 17.81 -0.98 -22.76
C GLU A 147 17.33 -0.01 -23.85
N ARG A 148 16.11 0.52 -23.69
CA ARG A 148 15.46 1.45 -24.62
C ARG A 148 15.51 2.92 -24.16
N ALA A 149 16.45 3.27 -23.28
CA ALA A 149 16.52 4.60 -22.67
C ALA A 149 16.62 5.74 -23.71
N SER A 150 17.25 5.50 -24.85
CA SER A 150 17.35 6.48 -25.94
C SER A 150 16.00 6.80 -26.60
N GLU A 151 15.04 5.86 -26.57
CA GLU A 151 13.68 6.06 -27.07
C GLU A 151 12.78 6.76 -26.05
N ALA A 152 13.08 6.64 -24.75
CA ALA A 152 12.22 7.11 -23.66
C ALA A 152 12.23 8.63 -23.46
N LYS A 153 13.30 9.30 -23.90
CA LYS A 153 13.49 10.74 -23.68
C LYS A 153 12.34 11.55 -24.28
N GLY A 154 11.66 12.33 -23.43
CA GLY A 154 10.54 13.18 -23.84
C GLY A 154 9.21 12.44 -24.02
N LYS A 155 9.13 11.14 -23.70
CA LYS A 155 7.92 10.31 -23.87
C LYS A 155 7.20 10.06 -22.55
N ILE A 156 5.94 9.64 -22.66
CA ILE A 156 5.18 9.04 -21.56
C ILE A 156 5.52 7.55 -21.56
N VAL A 157 6.17 7.06 -20.51
CA VAL A 157 6.48 5.62 -20.39
C VAL A 157 5.25 4.91 -19.84
N VAL A 158 4.84 3.82 -20.47
CA VAL A 158 3.72 2.98 -20.03
C VAL A 158 4.28 1.62 -19.65
N TYR A 159 4.23 1.29 -18.37
CA TYR A 159 4.60 -0.02 -17.86
C TYR A 159 3.42 -0.99 -18.05
N ASP A 160 3.59 -1.96 -18.95
CA ASP A 160 2.67 -3.09 -19.18
C ASP A 160 3.33 -4.39 -18.71
N GLU A 161 3.78 -4.40 -17.47
CA GLU A 161 4.34 -5.58 -16.83
C GLU A 161 3.28 -6.66 -16.58
N ASP A 162 3.72 -7.91 -16.55
CA ASP A 162 2.86 -9.00 -16.11
C ASP A 162 2.73 -9.01 -14.58
N PHE A 163 1.51 -9.25 -14.10
CA PHE A 163 1.30 -9.46 -12.68
C PHE A 163 1.86 -10.83 -12.27
N VAL A 164 2.86 -10.83 -11.39
CA VAL A 164 3.43 -12.05 -10.80
C VAL A 164 2.86 -12.26 -9.41
N SER A 165 3.03 -11.26 -8.56
CA SER A 165 2.45 -11.18 -7.23
C SER A 165 2.46 -9.72 -6.78
N TYR A 166 1.65 -9.37 -5.78
CA TYR A 166 1.65 -7.99 -5.28
C TYR A 166 3.05 -7.54 -4.85
N GLY A 167 3.76 -8.35 -4.06
CA GLY A 167 5.08 -7.98 -3.53
C GLY A 167 6.16 -7.78 -4.59
N VAL A 168 5.99 -8.35 -5.79
CA VAL A 168 6.92 -8.17 -6.92
C VAL A 168 6.48 -7.02 -7.81
N THR A 169 5.21 -7.02 -8.23
CA THR A 169 4.68 -6.07 -9.22
C THR A 169 4.49 -4.65 -8.64
N VAL A 170 4.34 -4.52 -7.31
CA VAL A 170 4.20 -3.22 -6.65
C VAL A 170 5.38 -2.27 -6.90
N ASP A 171 6.51 -2.81 -7.30
CA ASP A 171 7.72 -2.06 -7.57
C ASP A 171 7.56 -1.02 -8.68
N TYR A 172 6.76 -1.31 -9.71
CA TYR A 172 6.41 -0.35 -10.78
C TYR A 172 5.60 0.82 -10.23
N ARG A 173 4.74 0.58 -9.24
CA ARG A 173 4.03 1.64 -8.52
C ARG A 173 4.98 2.48 -7.67
N SER A 174 5.85 1.82 -6.91
CA SER A 174 6.72 2.50 -5.96
C SER A 174 7.82 3.31 -6.64
N ARG A 175 8.41 2.78 -7.72
CA ARG A 175 9.62 3.31 -8.36
C ARG A 175 9.46 3.73 -9.81
N GLY A 176 8.29 3.50 -10.43
CA GLY A 176 8.11 3.75 -11.86
C GLY A 176 8.41 5.19 -12.28
N ALA A 177 8.05 6.19 -11.47
CA ALA A 177 8.43 7.58 -11.71
C ALA A 177 9.95 7.76 -11.68
N VAL A 178 10.61 7.26 -10.64
CA VAL A 178 12.07 7.36 -10.51
C VAL A 178 12.79 6.73 -11.70
N GLU A 179 12.39 5.52 -12.10
CA GLU A 179 13.00 4.85 -13.25
C GLU A 179 12.72 5.56 -14.57
N GLY A 180 11.53 6.13 -14.75
CA GLY A 180 11.19 6.96 -15.91
C GLY A 180 12.04 8.23 -15.99
N ALA A 181 12.28 8.91 -14.88
CA ALA A 181 13.06 10.16 -14.87
C ALA A 181 14.52 9.89 -15.24
N LYS A 182 15.10 8.78 -14.77
CA LYS A 182 16.48 8.39 -15.07
C LYS A 182 16.74 8.30 -16.58
N VAL A 183 15.72 7.94 -17.37
CA VAL A 183 15.80 7.84 -18.84
C VAL A 183 15.20 9.06 -19.57
N GLY A 184 14.79 10.10 -18.85
CA GLY A 184 14.29 11.35 -19.41
C GLY A 184 12.83 11.30 -19.87
N ALA A 185 12.01 10.39 -19.35
CA ALA A 185 10.57 10.42 -19.54
C ALA A 185 9.95 11.68 -18.93
N VAL A 186 8.80 12.11 -19.45
CA VAL A 186 8.05 13.29 -18.94
C VAL A 186 6.86 12.91 -18.07
N ALA A 187 6.36 11.68 -18.21
CA ALA A 187 5.35 11.07 -17.36
C ALA A 187 5.49 9.55 -17.41
N THR A 188 4.91 8.87 -16.44
CA THR A 188 4.83 7.40 -16.41
C THR A 188 3.42 6.96 -16.08
N LEU A 189 2.90 5.99 -16.82
CA LEU A 189 1.67 5.27 -16.51
C LEU A 189 2.04 3.85 -16.14
N ILE A 190 1.37 3.27 -15.15
CA ILE A 190 1.54 1.85 -14.81
C ILE A 190 0.24 1.11 -15.04
N ARG A 191 0.33 -0.15 -15.39
CA ARG A 191 -0.78 -1.06 -15.22
C ARG A 191 -1.12 -1.16 -13.72
N SER A 192 -2.40 -1.23 -13.40
CA SER A 192 -2.82 -1.47 -12.01
C SER A 192 -2.21 -2.77 -11.47
N VAL A 193 -1.64 -2.73 -10.26
CA VAL A 193 -0.95 -3.84 -9.59
C VAL A 193 -1.96 -4.91 -9.13
N THR A 194 -2.49 -5.67 -10.07
CA THR A 194 -3.49 -6.72 -9.86
C THR A 194 -3.45 -7.72 -11.01
N ALA A 195 -3.80 -8.98 -10.74
CA ALA A 195 -3.93 -10.00 -11.77
C ALA A 195 -5.06 -9.69 -12.78
N PHE A 196 -6.10 -8.99 -12.31
CA PHE A 196 -7.28 -8.66 -13.09
C PHE A 196 -7.83 -7.29 -12.68
N SER A 197 -8.28 -6.50 -13.65
CA SER A 197 -8.88 -5.18 -13.43
C SER A 197 -10.24 -5.09 -14.11
N LEU A 198 -11.19 -4.43 -13.44
CA LEU A 198 -12.53 -4.11 -13.94
C LEU A 198 -12.56 -2.73 -14.62
N TYR A 199 -11.43 -2.26 -15.14
CA TYR A 199 -11.25 -0.87 -15.59
C TYR A 199 -11.43 0.15 -14.45
N SER A 200 -11.12 -0.28 -13.23
CA SER A 200 -11.07 0.55 -12.02
C SER A 200 -9.59 0.83 -11.69
N PRO A 201 -9.09 2.07 -11.87
CA PRO A 201 -7.69 2.37 -11.63
C PRO A 201 -7.34 2.26 -10.14
N HIS A 202 -6.18 1.69 -9.83
CA HIS A 202 -5.74 1.44 -8.46
C HIS A 202 -4.65 2.42 -8.03
N THR A 203 -4.96 3.33 -7.11
CA THR A 203 -3.92 4.18 -6.51
C THR A 203 -3.07 3.42 -5.49
N GLY A 204 -2.11 4.12 -4.90
CA GLY A 204 -1.22 3.65 -3.85
C GLY A 204 -0.04 4.60 -3.75
N MET A 205 0.78 4.41 -2.73
CA MET A 205 1.98 5.22 -2.55
C MET A 205 3.02 4.93 -3.64
N GLN A 206 3.65 6.02 -4.10
CA GLN A 206 4.93 6.01 -4.80
C GLN A 206 5.94 6.84 -4.00
N ASP A 207 7.22 6.61 -4.25
CA ASP A 207 8.30 7.37 -3.63
C ASP A 207 9.15 8.04 -4.71
N TYR A 208 9.49 9.32 -4.51
CA TYR A 208 10.50 9.99 -5.31
C TYR A 208 11.84 9.93 -4.59
N GLU A 209 12.91 9.61 -5.32
CA GLU A 209 14.28 9.79 -4.83
C GLU A 209 14.66 11.28 -4.81
N MET A 210 15.40 11.72 -3.78
CA MET A 210 15.73 13.14 -3.57
C MET A 210 16.50 13.80 -4.73
N GLU A 211 17.30 13.02 -5.47
CA GLU A 211 18.16 13.53 -6.54
C GLU A 211 17.53 13.35 -7.94
N CYS A 212 16.32 12.79 -8.02
CA CYS A 212 15.65 12.49 -9.27
C CYS A 212 14.63 13.60 -9.63
N PRO A 213 14.58 14.11 -10.87
CA PRO A 213 13.53 15.03 -11.29
C PRO A 213 12.14 14.44 -11.02
N LYS A 214 11.31 15.15 -10.25
CA LYS A 214 9.94 14.73 -9.98
C LYS A 214 9.06 15.06 -11.18
N PHE A 215 8.22 14.11 -11.59
CA PHE A 215 7.21 14.30 -12.63
C PHE A 215 5.96 13.45 -12.33
N PRO A 216 4.80 13.73 -12.95
CA PRO A 216 3.54 13.04 -12.66
C PRO A 216 3.56 11.53 -12.99
N GLN A 217 3.05 10.70 -12.08
CA GLN A 217 2.84 9.26 -12.31
C GLN A 217 1.42 8.83 -11.90
N PRO A 218 0.49 8.71 -12.87
CA PRO A 218 -0.80 8.07 -12.65
C PRO A 218 -0.79 6.54 -12.93
N VAL A 219 -1.88 5.90 -12.50
CA VAL A 219 -2.28 4.53 -12.86
C VAL A 219 -3.41 4.57 -13.87
#